data_AF-A0AAJ1JCL8-F1
#
_entry.id   AF-A0AAJ1JCL8-F1
#
_cell.length_a   1.000
_cell.length_b   1.000
_cell.length_c   1.000
_cell.angle_alpha   90.00
_cell.angle_beta   90.00
_cell.angle_gamma   90.00
#
_symmetry.space_group_name_H-M   'P 1'
#
loop_
_entity.id
_entity.type
_entity.pdbx_description
1 polymer ?
#
loop_
_entity_poly.entity_id
_entity_poly.type
_entity_poly.pdbx_seq_one_letter_code
_entity_poly.pdbx_strand_id
1 'polypeptide(L)' 'MNTQNTFENGRRQVARECLKELKQHKKRTAQQTATILTKHLPRFETAMSPHQKSKFLPVMWLRYYVDMIDKEMKQ' A
#
# COMPACT_ATOMS: atom_id res chain seq x y z
N MET A 1 14.83 -13.25 -15.06
CA MET A 1 13.94 -12.13 -14.67
C MET A 1 14.13 -11.87 -13.18
N ASN A 2 14.48 -10.63 -12.78
CA ASN A 2 14.63 -10.25 -11.38
C ASN A 2 13.26 -10.20 -10.69
N THR A 3 12.82 -11.32 -10.13
CA THR A 3 11.55 -11.50 -9.40
C THR A 3 11.33 -10.44 -8.31
N GLN A 4 12.42 -9.96 -7.71
CA GLN A 4 12.40 -8.89 -6.69
C GLN A 4 11.83 -7.57 -7.23
N ASN A 5 12.11 -7.22 -8.49
CA ASN A 5 11.57 -6.02 -9.13
C ASN A 5 10.06 -6.18 -9.43
N THR A 6 9.61 -7.39 -9.78
CA THR A 6 8.19 -7.65 -10.07
C THR A 6 7.32 -7.48 -8.82
N PHE A 7 7.74 -8.05 -7.69
CA PHE A 7 6.99 -7.90 -6.44
C PHE A 7 7.01 -6.47 -5.90
N GLU A 8 8.13 -5.77 -6.03
CA GLU A 8 8.24 -4.35 -5.66
C GLU A 8 7.32 -3.47 -6.50
N ASN A 9 7.32 -3.68 -7.81
CA ASN A 9 6.41 -2.97 -8.72
C ASN A 9 4.94 -3.25 -8.38
N GLY A 10 4.59 -4.50 -8.07
CA GLY A 10 3.25 -4.87 -7.64
C GLY A 10 2.82 -4.12 -6.36
N ARG A 11 3.65 -4.13 -5.31
CA ARG A 11 3.38 -3.39 -4.07
C ARG A 11 3.20 -1.89 -4.30
N ARG A 12 4.11 -1.29 -5.08
CA ARG A 12 4.06 0.14 -5.41
C ARG A 12 2.81 0.49 -6.24
N GLN A 13 2.39 -0.37 -7.15
CA GLN A 13 1.16 -0.17 -7.91
C GLN A 13 -0.08 -0.16 -7.00
N VAL A 14 -0.22 -1.17 -6.11
CA VAL A 14 -1.36 -1.21 -5.18
C VAL A 14 -1.37 0.00 -4.25
N ALA A 15 -0.21 0.39 -3.73
CA ALA A 15 -0.10 1.56 -2.87
C ALA A 15 -0.42 2.88 -3.59
N ARG A 16 -0.08 3.03 -4.89
CA ARG A 16 -0.48 4.19 -5.71
C ARG A 16 -2.00 4.28 -5.87
N GLU A 17 -2.65 3.15 -6.14
CA GLU A 17 -4.11 3.10 -6.26
C GLU A 17 -4.80 3.39 -4.94
N CYS A 18 -4.29 2.85 -3.83
CA CYS A 18 -4.74 3.17 -2.48
C CYS A 18 -4.58 4.66 -2.18
N LEU A 19 -3.42 5.26 -2.48
CA LEU A 19 -3.18 6.69 -2.30
C LEU A 19 -4.12 7.55 -3.14
N LYS A 20 -4.40 7.14 -4.39
CA LYS A 20 -5.35 7.84 -5.27
C LYS A 20 -6.74 7.86 -4.65
N GLU A 21 -7.23 6.72 -4.17
CA GLU A 21 -8.54 6.62 -3.50
C GLU A 21 -8.57 7.44 -2.20
N LEU A 22 -7.51 7.38 -1.39
CA LEU A 22 -7.39 8.25 -0.22
C LEU A 22 -7.53 9.73 -0.64
N LYS A 23 -6.77 10.18 -1.64
CA LYS A 23 -6.77 11.58 -2.11
C LYS A 23 -8.10 12.06 -2.71
N GLN A 24 -9.01 11.17 -3.10
CA GLN A 24 -10.37 11.57 -3.53
C GLN A 24 -11.18 12.22 -2.41
N HIS A 25 -10.80 11.99 -1.14
CA HIS A 25 -11.46 12.58 0.02
C HIS A 25 -10.65 13.78 0.55
N LYS A 26 -11.23 15.00 0.48
CA LYS A 26 -10.63 16.25 1.00
C LYS A 26 -10.30 16.21 2.50
N LYS A 27 -11.18 15.59 3.29
CA LYS A 27 -10.98 15.28 4.71
C LYS A 27 -11.38 13.83 4.92
N ARG A 28 -10.55 13.07 5.66
CA ARG A 28 -10.79 11.65 5.93
C ARG A 28 -10.82 11.40 7.42
N THR A 29 -11.76 10.58 7.87
CA THR A 29 -11.72 10.02 9.21
C THR A 29 -10.73 8.86 9.28
N ALA A 30 -10.35 8.47 10.49
CA ALA A 30 -9.56 7.26 10.72
C ALA A 30 -10.29 6.01 10.18
N GLN A 31 -11.61 5.96 10.34
CA GLN A 31 -12.43 4.84 9.84
C GLN A 31 -12.46 4.77 8.31
N GLN A 32 -12.62 5.90 7.62
CA GLN A 32 -12.53 5.93 6.14
C GLN A 32 -11.16 5.47 5.65
N THR A 33 -10.10 5.90 6.35
CA THR A 33 -8.73 5.47 6.03
C THR A 33 -8.57 3.96 6.21
N ALA A 34 -9.08 3.40 7.32
CA ALA A 34 -9.06 1.97 7.57
C ALA A 34 -9.84 1.19 6.51
N THR A 35 -11.05 1.64 6.14
CA THR A 35 -11.87 1.01 5.09
C THR A 35 -11.14 0.97 3.75
N ILE A 36 -10.51 2.07 3.34
CA ILE A 36 -9.75 2.12 2.09
C ILE A 36 -8.53 1.21 2.15
N LEU A 37 -7.76 1.21 3.24
CA LEU A 37 -6.62 0.30 3.40
C LEU A 37 -7.06 -1.17 3.32
N THR A 38 -8.12 -1.55 4.04
CA THR A 38 -8.66 -2.92 4.04
C THR A 38 -9.12 -3.35 2.64
N LYS A 39 -9.70 -2.44 1.85
CA LYS A 39 -10.11 -2.72 0.46
C LYS A 39 -8.93 -3.11 -0.44
N HIS A 40 -7.77 -2.47 -0.26
CA HIS A 40 -6.57 -2.73 -1.07
C HIS A 40 -5.69 -3.85 -0.52
N LEU A 41 -5.92 -4.26 0.73
CA LEU A 41 -5.06 -5.20 1.44
C LEU A 41 -4.93 -6.59 0.78
N PRO A 42 -6.01 -7.25 0.31
CA PRO A 42 -5.88 -8.58 -0.29
C PRO A 42 -4.98 -8.57 -1.53
N ARG A 43 -5.06 -7.52 -2.36
CA ARG A 43 -4.21 -7.38 -3.55
C ARG A 43 -2.78 -6.99 -3.21
N PHE A 44 -2.58 -6.24 -2.12
CA PHE A 44 -1.24 -5.94 -1.63
C PHE A 44 -0.54 -7.21 -1.13
N GLU A 45 -1.27 -8.08 -0.44
CA GLU A 45 -0.76 -9.33 0.12
C GLU A 45 -0.31 -10.37 -0.91
N THR A 46 -0.88 -10.38 -2.11
CA THR A 46 -0.41 -11.25 -3.20
C THR A 46 0.96 -10.81 -3.74
N ALA A 47 1.32 -9.54 -3.52
CA ALA A 47 2.62 -8.99 -3.87
C ALA A 47 3.65 -9.04 -2.72
N MET A 48 3.35 -9.72 -1.61
CA MET A 48 4.25 -9.88 -0.47
C MET A 48 4.85 -11.29 -0.39
N SER A 49 6.12 -11.38 0.02
CA SER A 49 6.74 -12.67 0.34
C SER A 49 6.32 -13.17 1.73
N PRO A 50 6.38 -14.50 1.98
CA PRO A 50 6.09 -15.06 3.31
C PRO A 50 6.95 -14.44 4.43
N HIS A 51 8.22 -14.15 4.14
CA HIS A 51 9.13 -13.49 5.08
C HIS A 51 8.71 -12.06 5.44
N GLN A 52 8.11 -11.32 4.50
CA GLN A 52 7.58 -9.99 4.81
C GLN A 52 6.33 -10.08 5.68
N LYS A 53 5.47 -11.07 5.43
CA LYS A 53 4.26 -11.33 6.21
C LYS A 53 4.55 -11.78 7.65
N SER A 54 5.68 -12.46 7.89
CA SER A 54 6.07 -12.89 9.24
C SER A 54 6.63 -11.76 10.10
N LYS A 55 7.20 -10.70 9.50
CA LYS A 55 7.79 -9.58 10.24
C LYS A 55 6.78 -8.54 10.71
N PHE A 56 5.81 -8.21 9.88
CA PHE A 56 4.82 -7.18 10.16
C PHE A 56 3.49 -7.49 9.49
N LEU A 57 2.41 -6.97 10.09
CA LEU A 57 1.08 -7.06 9.50
C LEU A 57 1.08 -6.42 8.09
N PRO A 58 0.47 -7.07 7.08
CA PRO A 58 0.40 -6.54 5.73
C PRO A 58 -0.14 -5.10 5.63
N VAL A 59 -1.07 -4.73 6.52
CA VAL A 59 -1.64 -3.37 6.56
C VAL A 59 -0.60 -2.31 6.94
N MET A 60 0.37 -2.66 7.79
CA MET A 60 1.47 -1.75 8.14
C MET A 60 2.39 -1.52 6.95
N TRP A 61 2.68 -2.58 6.18
CA TRP A 61 3.43 -2.46 4.93
C TRP A 61 2.68 -1.62 3.90
N LEU A 62 1.38 -1.86 3.68
CA LEU A 62 0.59 -1.06 2.75
C LEU A 62 0.63 0.42 3.13
N ARG A 63 0.45 0.74 4.42
CA ARG A 63 0.51 2.12 4.91
C ARG A 63 1.88 2.75 4.70
N TYR A 64 2.96 2.02 5.00
CA TYR A 64 4.32 2.48 4.74
C TYR A 64 4.54 2.84 3.26
N TYR A 65 4.11 1.98 2.34
CA TYR A 65 4.25 2.24 0.90
C TYR A 65 3.41 3.43 0.45
N VAL A 66 2.18 3.57 0.95
CA VAL A 66 1.31 4.72 0.67
C VAL A 66 1.99 6.03 1.12
N ASP A 67 2.52 6.06 2.34
CA ASP A 67 3.18 7.25 2.90
C ASP A 67 4.49 7.57 2.15
N MET A 68 5.27 6.55 1.79
CA MET A 68 6.48 6.70 0.99
C MET A 68 6.17 7.32 -0.38
N ILE A 69 5.19 6.79 -1.10
CA ILE A 69 4.79 7.30 -2.42
C ILE A 69 4.20 8.71 -2.30
N ASP A 70 3.41 9.00 -1.26
CA ASP A 70 2.88 10.35 -1.07
C ASP A 70 4.00 11.38 -0.86
N LYS A 71 5.06 11.01 -0.14
CA LYS A 71 6.26 11.84 0.01
C LYS A 71 7.01 12.03 -1.31
N GLU A 72 7.19 10.96 -2.08
CA GLU A 72 7.83 11.02 -3.41
C GLU A 72 7.07 11.94 -4.38
N MET A 73 5.73 11.96 -4.34
CA MET A 73 4.90 12.80 -5.21
C MET A 73 4.83 14.28 -4.79
N LYS A 74 5.28 14.60 -3.57
CA LYS A 74 5.30 15.97 -3.02
C LYS A 74 6.64 16.68 -3.23
N GLN A 75 7.67 15.93 -3.64
CA GLN A 75 8.95 16.48 -4.10
C GLN A 75 8.83 16.89 -5.56
#